data_AF-A0A0U2IG83-F1
#
_entry.id   AF-A0A0U2IG83-F1
#
_cell.length_a   1.000
_cell.length_b   1.000
_cell.length_c   1.000
_cell.angle_alpha   90.00
_cell.angle_beta   90.00
_cell.angle_gamma   90.00
#
_symmetry.space_group_name_H-M   'P 1'
#
loop_
_entity.id
_entity.type
_entity.pdbx_description
1 polymer ?
#
loop_
_entity_poly.entity_id
_entity_poly.type
_entity_poly.pdbx_seq_one_letter_code
_entity_poly.pdbx_strand_id
1 'polypeptide(L)'
;MIGFALLPFVWLVNAVWFFREGFVKEEFEGQKKIKKYVILSALGSLIWTVGLITWIVIFNYNRVSWGATADYMSFNIAIGKP
;
A
#
# COMPACT_ATOMS: atom_id res chain seq x y z
N MET A 1 -13.26 -11.88 -3.56
CA MET A 1 -12.38 -10.80 -3.06
C MET A 1 -11.07 -10.85 -3.85
N ILE A 2 -11.05 -10.24 -5.02
CA ILE A 2 -9.81 -10.04 -5.79
C ILE A 2 -9.15 -8.81 -5.15
N GLY A 3 -8.21 -9.02 -4.23
CA GLY A 3 -7.64 -7.90 -3.47
C GLY A 3 -6.58 -8.27 -2.42
N PHE A 4 -6.52 -9.51 -1.95
CA PHE A 4 -5.50 -9.91 -0.95
C PHE A 4 -4.06 -10.00 -1.48
N ALA A 5 -3.81 -9.67 -2.75
CA ALA A 5 -2.47 -9.62 -3.31
C ALA A 5 -1.91 -8.19 -3.15
N LEU A 6 -1.09 -7.95 -2.12
CA LEU A 6 0.09 -7.04 -2.06
C LEU A 6 0.10 -5.73 -2.89
N LEU A 7 -1.05 -5.12 -3.16
CA LEU A 7 -1.18 -4.03 -4.15
C LEU A 7 -1.85 -2.80 -3.50
N PRO A 8 -1.11 -2.02 -2.68
CA PRO A 8 -1.63 -0.80 -2.04
C PRO A 8 -2.25 0.19 -3.03
N PHE A 9 -1.69 0.28 -4.24
CA PHE A 9 -2.17 1.17 -5.28
C PHE A 9 -3.55 0.77 -5.81
N VAL A 10 -3.79 -0.53 -5.99
CA VAL A 10 -5.11 -1.04 -6.41
C VAL A 10 -6.16 -0.74 -5.35
N TRP A 11 -5.81 -0.88 -4.07
CA TRP A 11 -6.74 -0.59 -2.97
C TRP A 11 -7.06 0.91 -2.88
N LEU A 12 -6.09 1.78 -3.16
CA LEU A 12 -6.29 3.22 -3.25
C LEU A 12 -7.23 3.59 -4.41
N VAL A 13 -6.99 3.06 -5.61
CA VAL A 13 -7.86 3.28 -6.78
C VAL A 13 -9.29 2.81 -6.47
N ASN A 14 -9.44 1.64 -5.85
CA ASN A 14 -10.73 1.11 -5.44
C ASN A 14 -11.43 2.05 -4.44
N ALA A 15 -10.70 2.56 -3.45
CA ALA A 15 -11.25 3.51 -2.49
C ALA A 15 -11.70 4.83 -3.16
N VAL A 16 -10.90 5.39 -4.07
CA VAL A 16 -11.23 6.66 -4.76
C VAL A 16 -12.38 6.50 -5.75
N TRP A 17 -12.39 5.43 -6.53
CA TRP A 17 -13.45 5.16 -7.52
C TRP A 17 -14.80 4.98 -6.83
N PHE A 18 -14.85 4.08 -5.85
CA PHE A 18 -16.09 3.75 -5.14
C PHE A 18 -16.46 4.77 -4.05
N PHE A 19 -15.63 5.78 -3.80
CA PHE A 19 -15.97 6.88 -2.88
C PHE A 19 -17.25 7.60 -3.32
N ARG A 20 -17.42 7.84 -4.62
CA ARG A 20 -18.62 8.52 -5.14
C ARG A 20 -19.87 7.65 -4.99
N GLU A 21 -19.79 6.36 -5.26
CA GLU A 21 -20.91 5.44 -5.07
C GLU A 21 -21.25 5.23 -3.59
N GLY A 22 -20.24 5.21 -2.73
CA GLY A 22 -20.40 5.07 -1.30
C GLY A 22 -20.98 6.32 -0.65
N PHE A 23 -20.50 7.52 -0.98
CA PHE A 23 -20.73 8.72 -0.16
C PHE A 23 -21.47 9.87 -0.86
N VAL A 24 -21.50 9.90 -2.20
CA VAL A 24 -22.05 11.04 -2.97
C VAL A 24 -23.43 10.74 -3.56
N LYS A 25 -23.71 9.50 -3.96
CA LYS A 25 -25.05 9.10 -4.46
C LYS A 25 -26.09 9.04 -3.33
N GLU A 26 -27.35 9.28 -3.70
CA GLU A 26 -28.52 9.06 -2.83
C GLU A 26 -28.54 7.64 -2.27
N GLU A 27 -29.15 7.44 -1.10
CA GLU A 27 -29.18 6.13 -0.45
C GLU A 27 -29.88 5.08 -1.32
N PHE A 28 -29.17 3.99 -1.60
CA PHE A 28 -29.68 2.85 -2.35
C PHE A 28 -29.38 1.53 -1.64
N GLU A 29 -30.14 0.50 -1.98
CA GLU A 29 -29.99 -0.83 -1.39
C GLU A 29 -28.59 -1.39 -1.68
N GLY A 30 -27.79 -1.62 -0.63
CA GLY A 30 -26.40 -2.09 -0.75
C GLY A 30 -25.32 -1.01 -0.57
N GLN A 31 -25.67 0.28 -0.49
CA GLN A 31 -24.71 1.37 -0.27
C GLN A 31 -23.91 1.18 1.04
N LYS A 32 -24.53 0.68 2.11
CA LYS A 32 -23.84 0.37 3.38
C LYS A 32 -22.72 -0.66 3.22
N LYS A 33 -22.90 -1.67 2.36
CA LYS A 33 -21.86 -2.66 2.07
C LYS A 33 -20.71 -2.01 1.28
N ILE A 34 -21.03 -1.19 0.29
CA ILE A 34 -20.03 -0.45 -0.51
C ILE A 34 -19.22 0.51 0.39
N LYS A 35 -19.87 1.31 1.24
CA LYS A 35 -19.20 2.18 2.22
C LYS A 35 -18.20 1.40 3.07
N LYS A 36 -18.62 0.24 3.61
CA LYS A 36 -17.74 -0.62 4.41
C LYS A 36 -16.52 -1.11 3.60
N TYR A 37 -16.71 -1.54 2.36
CA TYR A 37 -15.60 -1.98 1.52
C TYR A 37 -14.64 -0.84 1.15
N VAL A 38 -15.15 0.35 0.83
CA VAL A 38 -14.32 1.54 0.56
C VAL A 38 -13.44 1.88 1.76
N ILE A 39 -14.01 1.86 2.98
CA ILE A 39 -13.25 2.12 4.22
C ILE A 39 -12.18 1.05 4.45
N LEU A 40 -12.52 -0.24 4.27
CA LEU A 40 -11.55 -1.33 4.41
C LEU A 40 -10.42 -1.23 3.37
N SER A 41 -10.74 -0.88 2.13
CA SER A 41 -9.75 -0.65 1.08
C SER A 41 -8.84 0.54 1.40
N ALA A 42 -9.39 1.64 1.91
CA ALA A 42 -8.59 2.80 2.33
C ALA A 42 -7.65 2.45 3.50
N LEU A 43 -8.16 1.75 4.52
CA LEU A 43 -7.36 1.31 5.68
C LEU A 43 -6.22 0.38 5.26
N GLY A 44 -6.50 -0.64 4.44
CA GLY A 44 -5.43 -1.53 4.02
C GLY A 44 -4.44 -0.89 3.07
N SER A 45 -4.86 0.07 2.23
CA SER A 45 -3.93 0.87 1.44
C SER A 45 -2.98 1.69 2.34
N LEU A 46 -3.52 2.28 3.42
CA LEU A 46 -2.72 3.02 4.40
C LEU A 46 -1.74 2.09 5.14
N ILE A 47 -2.20 0.94 5.62
CA ILE A 47 -1.35 -0.04 6.32
C ILE A 47 -0.21 -0.52 5.42
N TRP A 48 -0.51 -0.85 4.16
CA TRP A 48 0.52 -1.26 3.19
C TRP A 48 1.50 -0.13 2.89
N THR A 49 1.02 1.10 2.75
CA THR A 49 1.86 2.27 2.51
C THR A 49 2.83 2.49 3.68
N VAL A 50 2.33 2.46 4.92
CA VAL A 50 3.15 2.58 6.13
C VAL A 50 4.15 1.43 6.23
N GLY A 51 3.73 0.19 5.97
CA GLY A 51 4.60 -0.97 5.96
C GLY A 51 5.74 -0.86 4.94
N LEU A 52 5.43 -0.44 3.71
CA LEU A 52 6.44 -0.23 2.66
C LEU A 52 7.40 0.90 3.00
N ILE A 53 6.91 2.05 3.49
CA ILE A 53 7.77 3.16 3.91
C ILE A 53 8.69 2.71 5.05
N THR A 54 8.15 2.01 6.04
CA THR A 54 8.92 1.50 7.18
C THR A 54 10.01 0.54 6.71
N TRP A 55 9.67 -0.39 5.81
CA TRP A 55 10.65 -1.30 5.22
C TRP A 55 11.74 -0.57 4.43
N ILE A 56 11.37 0.43 3.61
CA ILE A 56 12.32 1.25 2.86
C ILE A 56 13.27 1.99 3.81
N VAL A 57 12.77 2.58 4.90
CA VAL A 57 13.59 3.29 5.88
C VAL A 57 14.55 2.34 6.59
N ILE A 58 14.06 1.19 7.07
CA ILE A 58 14.90 0.17 7.73
C ILE A 58 15.98 -0.33 6.78
N PHE A 59 15.60 -0.64 5.54
CA PHE A 59 16.53 -1.11 4.52
C PHE A 59 17.59 -0.06 4.22
N ASN A 60 17.22 1.20 3.97
CA ASN A 60 18.19 2.26 3.68
C ASN A 60 19.12 2.57 4.86
N TYR A 61 18.60 2.54 6.10
CA TYR A 61 19.40 2.80 7.30
C TYR A 61 20.39 1.67 7.58
N ASN A 62 19.96 0.42 7.43
CA ASN A 62 20.78 -0.75 7.76
C ASN A 62 21.52 -1.35 6.56
N ARG A 63 21.30 -0.85 5.33
CA ARG A 63 21.88 -1.40 4.08
C ARG A 63 23.38 -1.66 4.21
N VAL A 64 24.11 -0.65 4.68
CA VAL A 64 25.58 -0.71 4.83
C VAL A 64 25.97 -1.72 5.92
N SER A 65 25.22 -1.77 7.02
CA SER A 65 25.47 -2.71 8.13
C SER A 65 25.16 -4.16 7.76
N TRP A 66 24.26 -4.40 6.81
CA TRP A 66 23.85 -5.73 6.37
C TRP A 66 24.78 -6.33 5.29
N GLY A 67 25.71 -5.52 4.74
CA GLY A 67 26.75 -5.96 3.82
C GLY A 67 26.21 -6.81 2.66
N ALA A 68 26.79 -8.00 2.46
CA ALA A 68 26.44 -8.89 1.36
C ALA A 68 24.93 -9.22 1.29
N THR A 69 24.24 -9.35 2.43
CA THR A 69 22.79 -9.64 2.43
C THR A 69 21.99 -8.49 1.81
N ALA A 70 22.35 -7.24 2.09
CA ALA A 70 21.70 -6.09 1.47
C ALA A 70 22.08 -5.93 0.00
N ASP A 71 23.29 -6.31 -0.40
CA ASP A 71 23.70 -6.30 -1.81
C ASP A 71 22.90 -7.31 -2.63
N TYR A 72 22.64 -8.53 -2.11
CA TYR A 72 21.77 -9.50 -2.78
C TYR A 72 20.31 -9.04 -2.88
N MET A 73 19.83 -8.23 -1.93
CA MET A 73 18.48 -7.65 -1.97
C MET A 73 18.38 -6.38 -2.82
N SER A 74 19.52 -5.75 -3.14
CA SER A 74 19.57 -4.49 -3.88
C SER A 74 19.52 -4.75 -5.37
N PHE A 75 18.41 -4.39 -6.02
CA PHE A 75 18.32 -4.42 -7.48
C PHE A 75 19.17 -3.33 -8.15
N ASN A 76 19.35 -2.19 -7.49
CA ASN A 76 20.17 -1.07 -7.97
C ASN A 76 21.20 -0.70 -6.90
N ILE A 77 22.48 -0.96 -7.17
CA ILE A 77 23.59 -0.66 -6.27
C ILE A 77 24.15 0.71 -6.63
N ALA A 78 24.10 1.65 -5.69
CA ALA A 78 24.68 2.97 -5.89
C ALA A 78 26.21 2.88 -5.95
N ILE A 79 26.79 3.16 -7.12
CA ILE A 79 28.22 3.00 -7.41
C ILE A 79 29.13 3.93 -6.56
N GLY A 80 28.55 4.93 -5.89
CA GLY A 80 29.28 6.00 -5.18
C GLY A 80 29.11 6.03 -3.65
N LYS A 81 28.41 5.08 -3.02
CA LYS A 81 28.30 5.02 -1.56
C LYS A 81 28.69 3.63 -1.05
N PRO A 82 29.67 3.52 -0.14
CA PRO A 82 29.97 2.25 0.52
C PRO A 82 28.75 1.72 1.28
#